data_AF-A0A060C8M3-F1
#
_entry.id   AF-A0A060C8M3-F1
#
_cell.length_a   1.000
_cell.length_b   1.000
_cell.length_c   1.000
_cell.angle_alpha   90.00
_cell.angle_beta   90.00
_cell.angle_gamma   90.00
#
_symmetry.space_group_name_H-M   'P 1'
#
loop_
_entity.id
_entity.type
_entity.pdbx_description
1 polymer ?
#
loop_
_entity_poly.entity_id
_entity_poly.type
_entity_poly.pdbx_seq_one_letter_code
_entity_poly.pdbx_strand_id
1 'polypeptide(L)'
;MTGQALAGGQEQPLTVTMDVTAPAKWTAETPNLYTVVLSGSEGEILSSRVGFRKLEINGRVMTVNGVPIKLKGVNRHEHWSDVGMRLRRAND
;
A
#
# COMPACT_ATOMS: atom_id res chain seq x y z
N MET A 1 20.94 -4.63 -4.37
CA MET A 1 21.36 -3.38 -5.02
C MET A 1 22.08 -2.56 -3.97
N THR A 2 23.29 -2.10 -4.23
CA THR A 2 24.05 -1.25 -3.32
C THR A 2 23.88 0.21 -3.74
N GLY A 3 23.39 1.05 -2.83
CA GLY A 3 23.37 2.49 -3.01
C GLY A 3 24.80 3.06 -2.96
N GLN A 4 25.02 4.19 -3.62
CA GLN A 4 26.28 4.94 -3.50
C GLN A 4 26.23 5.80 -2.24
N ALA A 5 27.36 5.97 -1.55
CA ALA A 5 27.45 6.89 -0.43
C ALA A 5 27.26 8.34 -0.92
N LEU A 6 26.33 9.06 -0.29
CA LEU A 6 26.03 10.47 -0.57
C LEU A 6 26.72 11.38 0.44
N ALA A 7 27.07 12.59 0.02
CA ALA A 7 27.55 13.62 0.94
C ALA A 7 26.41 14.09 1.87
N GLY A 8 26.76 14.64 3.04
CA GLY A 8 25.78 15.13 4.00
C GLY A 8 24.84 16.19 3.38
N GLY A 9 23.54 16.04 3.62
CA GLY A 9 22.50 16.93 3.08
C GLY A 9 22.08 16.62 1.62
N GLN A 10 22.61 15.56 1.02
CA GLN A 10 22.16 15.10 -0.30
C GLN A 10 21.18 13.93 -0.18
N GLU A 11 20.15 13.96 -1.03
CA GLU A 11 19.19 12.88 -1.21
C GLU A 11 19.22 12.42 -2.67
N GLN A 12 19.20 11.11 -2.89
CA GLN A 12 19.10 10.53 -4.22
C GLN A 12 17.94 9.54 -4.25
N PRO A 13 16.96 9.71 -5.17
CA PRO A 13 15.88 8.75 -5.32
C PRO A 13 16.44 7.44 -5.92
N LEU A 14 16.10 6.31 -5.29
CA LEU A 14 16.41 4.97 -5.79
C LEU A 14 15.12 4.30 -6.25
N THR A 15 15.10 3.80 -7.48
CA THR A 15 14.00 2.98 -8.00
C THR A 15 14.47 1.54 -8.19
N VAL A 16 13.76 0.61 -7.57
CA VAL A 16 14.00 -0.83 -7.72
C VAL A 16 12.77 -1.43 -8.41
N THR A 17 13.01 -2.16 -9.49
CA THR A 17 11.96 -2.89 -10.22
C THR A 17 12.19 -4.38 -10.05
N MET A 18 11.11 -5.12 -9.80
CA MET A 18 11.13 -6.57 -9.69
C MET A 18 9.93 -7.14 -10.43
N ASP A 19 10.15 -8.17 -11.24
CA ASP A 19 9.07 -8.89 -11.90
C ASP A 19 8.51 -9.95 -10.96
N VAL A 20 7.19 -9.94 -10.80
CA VAL A 20 6.47 -10.94 -10.00
C VAL A 20 5.56 -11.71 -10.94
N THR A 21 5.89 -12.97 -11.18
CA THR A 21 5.11 -13.83 -12.06
C THR A 21 3.85 -14.30 -11.34
N ALA A 22 2.68 -14.10 -11.97
CA ALA A 22 1.38 -14.58 -11.51
C ALA A 22 1.10 -14.35 -10.00
N PRO A 23 1.18 -13.12 -9.47
CA PRO A 23 0.92 -12.86 -8.05
C PRO A 23 -0.53 -13.14 -7.70
N ALA A 24 -0.76 -13.60 -6.46
CA ALA A 24 -2.10 -13.64 -5.89
C ALA A 24 -2.64 -12.21 -5.81
N LYS A 25 -3.77 -11.96 -6.48
CA LYS A 25 -4.33 -10.62 -6.61
C LYS A 25 -5.07 -10.23 -5.34
N TRP A 26 -4.96 -8.96 -4.98
CA TRP A 26 -5.75 -8.37 -3.92
C TRP A 26 -7.14 -7.99 -4.45
N THR A 27 -8.18 -8.31 -3.68
CA THR A 27 -9.53 -7.73 -3.78
C THR A 27 -10.05 -7.40 -2.37
N ALA A 28 -11.21 -6.75 -2.26
CA ALA A 28 -11.82 -6.50 -0.95
C ALA A 28 -12.33 -7.78 -0.29
N GLU A 29 -12.70 -8.78 -1.10
CA GLU A 29 -13.22 -10.08 -0.69
C GLU A 29 -12.11 -11.07 -0.36
N THR A 30 -10.98 -11.00 -1.08
CA THR A 30 -9.78 -11.83 -0.86
C THR A 30 -8.55 -10.91 -0.76
N PRO A 31 -8.26 -10.34 0.42
CA PRO A 31 -7.22 -9.32 0.60
C PRO A 31 -5.80 -9.92 0.68
N ASN A 32 -5.35 -10.55 -0.41
CA ASN A 32 -3.99 -11.10 -0.53
C ASN A 32 -2.95 -9.98 -0.40
N LEU A 33 -2.09 -10.09 0.61
CA LEU A 33 -1.06 -9.09 0.93
C LEU A 33 0.29 -9.77 1.12
N TYR A 34 1.29 -9.23 0.44
CA TYR A 34 2.69 -9.57 0.56
C TYR A 34 3.38 -8.58 1.50
N THR A 35 4.49 -8.99 2.09
CA THR A 35 5.38 -8.07 2.83
C THR A 35 6.57 -7.76 1.94
N VAL A 36 6.73 -6.49 1.57
CA VAL A 36 7.96 -5.99 0.96
C VAL A 36 8.90 -5.58 2.09
N VAL A 37 10.13 -6.05 2.03
CA VAL A 37 11.17 -5.74 3.01
C VAL A 37 12.33 -5.07 2.28
N LEU A 38 12.73 -3.90 2.77
CA LEU A 38 13.95 -3.21 2.36
C LEU A 38 14.91 -3.28 3.55
N SER A 39 16.10 -3.83 3.30
CA SER A 39 17.16 -3.94 4.29
C SER A 39 18.32 -3.03 3.90
N GLY A 40 18.67 -2.12 4.79
CA GLY A 40 19.82 -1.22 4.67
C GLY A 40 21.08 -1.83 5.29
N SER A 41 22.12 -1.00 5.38
CA SER A 41 23.32 -1.30 6.18
C SER A 41 22.97 -1.33 7.67
N GLU A 42 23.81 -2.00 8.46
CA GLU A 42 23.73 -2.00 9.94
C GLU A 42 22.40 -2.53 10.52
N GLY A 43 21.65 -3.32 9.75
CA GLY A 43 20.42 -3.96 10.23
C GLY A 43 19.18 -3.06 10.21
N GLU A 44 19.25 -1.91 9.56
CA GLU A 44 18.06 -1.10 9.29
C GLU A 44 17.08 -1.86 8.39
N ILE A 45 15.81 -1.96 8.82
CA ILE A 45 14.77 -2.67 8.08
C ILE A 45 13.54 -1.78 7.98
N LEU A 46 13.08 -1.57 6.74
CA LEU A 46 11.76 -1.02 6.45
C LEU A 46 10.90 -2.12 5.84
N SER A 47 9.64 -2.20 6.27
CA SER A 47 8.70 -3.16 5.69
C SER A 47 7.33 -2.55 5.45
N SER A 48 6.65 -3.04 4.43
CA SER A 48 5.30 -2.60 4.08
C SER A 48 4.46 -3.73 3.52
N ARG A 49 3.14 -3.66 3.72
CA ARG A 49 2.17 -4.62 3.19
C ARG A 49 1.70 -4.15 1.81
N VAL A 50 1.84 -4.99 0.80
CA VAL A 50 1.52 -4.68 -0.60
C VAL A 50 0.53 -5.70 -1.17
N GLY A 51 -0.52 -5.22 -1.82
CA GLY A 51 -1.48 -6.04 -2.55
C GLY A 51 -1.44 -5.76 -4.04
N PHE A 52 -1.30 -6.80 -4.87
CA PHE A 52 -1.29 -6.66 -6.32
C PHE A 52 -2.71 -6.48 -6.85
N ARG A 53 -3.05 -5.28 -7.32
CA ARG A 53 -4.33 -5.01 -7.99
C ARG A 53 -4.16 -4.01 -9.11
N LYS A 54 -4.99 -4.13 -10.16
CA LYS A 54 -5.10 -3.13 -11.22
C LYS A 54 -6.47 -2.46 -11.13
N LEU A 55 -6.50 -1.13 -11.04
CA LEU A 55 -7.72 -0.34 -11.07
C LEU A 55 -7.80 0.37 -12.42
N GLU A 56 -8.93 0.22 -13.11
CA GLU A 56 -9.13 0.84 -14.43
C GLU A 56 -10.56 1.36 -14.55
N ILE A 57 -10.73 2.46 -15.30
CA ILE A 57 -12.03 2.96 -15.73
C ILE A 57 -12.11 2.76 -17.25
N ASN A 58 -12.96 1.83 -17.67
CA ASN A 58 -13.22 1.55 -19.08
C ASN A 58 -14.56 2.20 -19.44
N GLY A 59 -14.50 3.39 -20.05
CA GLY A 59 -15.67 4.22 -20.31
C GLY A 59 -16.32 4.69 -19.00
N ARG A 60 -17.47 4.11 -18.65
CA ARG A 60 -18.22 4.43 -17.41
C ARG A 60 -18.15 3.33 -16.35
N VAL A 61 -17.34 2.29 -16.59
CA VAL A 61 -17.26 1.12 -15.71
C VAL A 61 -15.92 1.10 -15.00
N MET A 62 -15.95 1.15 -13.67
CA MET A 62 -14.78 0.91 -12.83
C MET A 62 -14.56 -0.59 -12.68
N THR A 63 -13.33 -1.04 -12.89
CA THR A 63 -12.93 -2.44 -12.77
C THR A 63 -11.77 -2.60 -11.78
N VAL A 64 -11.77 -3.73 -11.08
CA VAL A 64 -10.63 -4.23 -10.30
C VAL A 64 -10.17 -5.50 -10.97
N ASN A 65 -8.90 -5.55 -11.38
CA ASN A 65 -8.30 -6.71 -12.05
C ASN A 65 -9.06 -7.13 -13.33
N GLY A 66 -9.65 -6.16 -14.04
CA GLY A 66 -10.46 -6.37 -15.25
C GLY A 66 -11.93 -6.74 -14.99
N VAL A 67 -12.33 -6.91 -13.73
CA VAL A 67 -13.70 -7.28 -13.36
C VAL A 67 -14.48 -6.03 -12.90
N PRO A 68 -15.66 -5.73 -13.47
CA PRO A 68 -16.52 -4.63 -13.01
C PRO A 68 -16.91 -4.80 -11.54
N ILE A 69 -16.86 -3.72 -10.77
CA ILE A 69 -17.20 -3.73 -9.34
C ILE A 69 -18.40 -2.84 -9.03
N LYS A 70 -19.14 -3.22 -7.96
CA LYS A 70 -20.16 -2.37 -7.34
C LYS A 70 -19.63 -1.89 -5.99
N LEU A 71 -19.49 -0.57 -5.84
CA LEU A 71 -19.11 0.02 -4.56
C LEU A 71 -20.28 -0.08 -3.57
N LYS A 72 -20.12 -0.89 -2.54
CA LYS A 72 -21.03 -1.00 -1.40
C LYS A 72 -20.41 -0.31 -0.19
N GLY A 73 -20.17 1.00 -0.32
CA GLY A 73 -19.49 1.80 0.68
C GLY A 73 -20.43 2.48 1.69
N VAL A 74 -19.87 2.85 2.83
CA VAL A 74 -20.45 3.82 3.77
C VAL A 74 -19.44 4.94 3.99
N ASN A 75 -19.91 6.14 4.33
CA ASN A 75 -19.03 7.24 4.70
C ASN A 75 -18.63 7.10 6.18
N ARG A 76 -17.33 7.13 6.46
CA ARG A 76 -16.79 7.08 7.83
C ARG A 76 -16.15 8.43 8.16
N HIS A 77 -16.83 9.22 8.99
CA HIS A 77 -16.25 10.42 9.58
C HIS A 77 -15.32 10.05 10.74
N GLU A 78 -14.23 10.77 10.89
CA GLU A 78 -13.36 10.65 12.07
C GLU A 78 -14.02 11.36 13.24
N HIS A 79 -14.81 10.62 14.02
CA HIS A 79 -15.51 11.12 15.19
C HIS A 79 -15.51 10.08 16.32
N TRP A 80 -15.30 10.56 17.54
CA TRP A 80 -15.37 9.79 18.76
C TRP A 80 -16.06 10.63 19.85
N SER A 81 -16.91 9.99 20.66
CA SER A 81 -17.87 10.69 21.52
C SER A 81 -17.24 11.57 22.61
N ASP A 82 -16.06 11.23 23.14
CA ASP A 82 -15.39 11.97 24.22
C ASP A 82 -14.34 12.99 23.73
N VAL A 83 -13.71 12.76 22.58
CA VAL A 83 -12.57 13.56 22.07
C VAL A 83 -12.82 14.20 20.70
N GLY A 84 -14.05 14.14 20.18
CA GLY A 84 -14.41 14.75 18.91
C GLY A 84 -13.69 14.10 17.73
N MET A 85 -12.90 14.86 16.97
CA MET A 85 -12.23 14.37 15.73
C MET A 85 -10.97 13.54 15.97
N ARG A 86 -10.69 13.12 17.21
CA ARG A 86 -9.54 12.27 17.51
C ARG A 86 -9.95 10.80 17.54
N LEU A 87 -9.50 10.03 16.55
CA LEU A 87 -9.59 8.58 16.59
C LEU A 87 -8.37 7.98 17.32
N ARG A 88 -8.59 6.85 18.00
CA ARG A 88 -7.53 6.00 18.57
C ARG A 88 -7.56 4.65 17.89
N ARG A 89 -6.45 3.92 17.89
CA ARG A 89 -6.52 2.49 17.54
C ARG A 89 -7.18 1.77 18.71
N ALA A 90 -7.90 0.68 18.41
CA ALA A 90 -8.65 -0.05 19.43
C ALA A 90 -7.79 -0.68 20.53
N ASN A 91 -6.46 -0.69 20.39
CA ASN A 91 -5.49 -1.29 21.30
C ASN A 91 -4.43 -0.28 21.82
N ASP A 92 -4.71 1.02 21.76
CA ASP A 92 -3.87 2.07 22.37
C ASP A 92 -4.30 2.34 23.83
#